data_AF-A0A352BQS8-F1
#
_entry.id   AF-A0A352BQS8-F1
#
_cell.length_a   1.000
_cell.length_b   1.000
_cell.length_c   1.000
_cell.angle_alpha   90.00
_cell.angle_beta   90.00
_cell.angle_gamma   90.00
#
_symmetry.space_group_name_H-M   'P 1'
#
loop_
_entity.id
_entity.type
_entity.pdbx_description
1 polymer ?
#
loop_
_entity_poly.entity_id
_entity_poly.type
_entity_poly.pdbx_seq_one_letter_code
_entity_poly.pdbx_strand_id
1 'polypeptide(L)'
;CDSDDYYNSEQHVNAIYLPKFKKDKPLYIGFFNTGAYQESIGGFGGLQHCLIPAPKHILIQKDADGNLETSVFTQQQTSEQLLSILGYEH
;
A
#
# COMPACT_ATOMS: atom_id res chain seq x y z
N CYS A 1 1.61 -7.31 15.28
CA CYS A 1 2.97 -7.41 15.88
C CYS A 1 3.28 -6.09 16.55
N ASP A 2 2.90 -4.99 15.91
CA ASP A 2 2.62 -3.73 16.57
C ASP A 2 1.18 -3.73 17.16
N SER A 3 0.98 -3.02 18.26
CA SER A 3 -0.34 -2.73 18.87
C SER A 3 -0.80 -1.29 18.59
N ASP A 4 0.02 -0.49 17.93
CA ASP A 4 -0.23 0.93 17.65
C ASP A 4 -1.05 1.16 16.36
N ASP A 5 -1.65 0.11 15.81
CA ASP A 5 -2.61 0.19 14.71
C ASP A 5 -3.89 0.93 15.17
N TYR A 6 -3.87 2.26 15.03
CA TYR A 6 -4.91 3.15 15.54
C TYR A 6 -5.97 3.45 14.48
N TYR A 7 -7.18 2.91 14.68
CA TYR A 7 -8.40 3.39 14.01
C TYR A 7 -9.24 4.16 15.03
N ASN A 8 -9.14 5.50 14.99
CA ASN A 8 -9.93 6.54 15.69
C ASN A 8 -10.69 6.11 16.98
N SER A 9 -10.21 6.58 18.14
CA SER A 9 -10.73 6.22 19.47
C SER A 9 -12.05 6.88 19.87
N GLU A 10 -12.66 7.70 19.02
CA GLU A 10 -14.06 8.13 19.23
C GLU A 10 -15.03 7.08 18.66
N GLN A 11 -15.15 5.96 19.37
CA GLN A 11 -16.03 4.82 19.05
C GLN A 11 -17.50 5.19 18.81
N HIS A 12 -17.94 6.38 19.23
CA HIS A 12 -19.33 6.81 19.13
C HIS A 12 -19.68 7.61 17.87
N VAL A 13 -18.70 8.13 17.11
CA VAL A 13 -18.98 9.11 16.04
C VAL A 13 -18.58 8.62 14.64
N ASN A 14 -17.56 7.75 14.51
CA ASN A 14 -16.99 7.38 13.20
C ASN A 14 -16.78 5.87 13.02
N ALA A 15 -17.81 5.06 13.27
CA ALA A 15 -17.76 3.64 12.89
C ALA A 15 -17.75 3.49 11.36
N ILE A 16 -16.75 2.81 10.81
CA ILE A 16 -16.71 2.43 9.39
C ILE A 16 -17.55 1.17 9.22
N TYR A 17 -18.62 1.27 8.44
CA TYR A 17 -19.46 0.11 8.10
C TYR A 17 -18.91 -0.58 6.84
N LEU A 18 -18.53 -1.84 6.99
CA LEU A 18 -18.04 -2.66 5.89
C LEU A 18 -19.11 -3.67 5.43
N PRO A 19 -19.13 -4.05 4.15
CA PRO A 19 -19.96 -5.15 3.67
C PRO A 19 -19.66 -6.46 4.43
N LYS A 20 -20.65 -7.33 4.55
CA LYS A 20 -20.44 -8.66 5.15
C LYS A 20 -19.43 -9.45 4.33
N PHE A 21 -18.32 -9.82 4.97
CA PHE A 21 -17.26 -10.60 4.34
C PHE A 21 -17.78 -11.95 3.84
N LYS A 22 -17.36 -12.34 2.62
CA LYS A 22 -17.66 -13.61 1.98
C LYS A 22 -16.35 -14.25 1.51
N LYS A 23 -16.09 -15.49 1.92
CA LYS A 23 -14.81 -16.19 1.60
C LYS A 23 -14.57 -16.36 0.10
N ASP A 24 -15.65 -16.46 -0.68
CA ASP A 24 -15.66 -16.64 -2.13
C ASP A 24 -15.50 -15.32 -2.91
N LYS A 25 -15.58 -14.16 -2.25
CA LYS A 25 -15.49 -12.86 -2.91
C LYS A 25 -14.48 -11.94 -2.21
N PRO A 26 -13.35 -11.60 -2.85
CA PRO A 26 -12.39 -10.68 -2.24
C PRO A 26 -13.02 -9.32 -2.00
N LEU A 27 -12.69 -8.73 -0.86
CA LEU A 27 -13.05 -7.37 -0.49
C LEU A 27 -11.80 -6.49 -0.58
N TYR A 28 -11.84 -5.48 -1.44
CA TYR A 28 -10.76 -4.51 -1.59
C TYR A 28 -11.06 -3.25 -0.79
N ILE A 29 -10.06 -2.72 -0.11
CA ILE A 29 -10.13 -1.46 0.65
C ILE A 29 -9.24 -0.45 -0.07
N GLY A 30 -9.79 0.72 -0.35
CA GLY A 30 -9.07 1.85 -0.94
C GLY A 30 -8.77 2.89 0.13
N PHE A 31 -7.51 3.28 0.23
CA PHE A 31 -7.09 4.44 0.99
C PHE A 31 -6.88 5.59 0.01
N PHE A 32 -7.52 6.73 0.28
CA PHE A 32 -7.50 7.91 -0.59
C PHE A 32 -6.82 9.08 0.10
N ASN A 33 -6.43 10.08 -0.67
CA ASN A 33 -5.72 11.27 -0.20
C ASN A 33 -4.34 10.96 0.41
N THR A 34 -3.69 9.89 -0.07
CA THR A 34 -2.35 9.44 0.36
C THR A 34 -1.24 9.87 -0.60
N GLY A 35 -1.49 10.88 -1.44
CA GLY A 35 -0.59 11.26 -2.53
C GLY A 35 0.60 12.13 -2.11
N ALA A 36 0.67 12.59 -0.86
CA ALA A 36 1.67 13.55 -0.41
C ALA A 36 2.33 13.10 0.90
N TYR A 37 3.66 13.01 0.90
CA TYR A 37 4.50 12.60 2.03
C TYR A 37 4.44 11.13 2.46
N GLN A 38 3.39 10.37 2.19
CA GLN A 38 3.28 8.98 2.66
C GLN A 38 4.46 8.12 2.18
N GLU A 39 4.77 8.19 0.90
CA GLU A 39 5.90 7.46 0.31
C GLU A 39 7.25 7.97 0.78
N SER A 40 7.41 9.28 0.94
CA SER A 40 8.67 9.89 1.38
C SER A 40 8.98 9.59 2.85
N ILE A 41 7.97 9.65 3.72
CA ILE A 41 8.11 9.36 5.15
C ILE A 41 8.15 7.86 5.40
N GLY A 42 7.33 7.09 4.69
CA GLY A 42 7.30 5.64 4.78
C GLY A 42 8.57 4.98 4.21
N GLY A 43 9.36 5.69 3.41
CA GLY A 43 10.61 5.16 2.85
C GLY A 43 10.36 4.28 1.62
N PHE A 44 9.86 4.88 0.54
CA PHE A 44 9.70 4.23 -0.76
C PHE A 44 11.00 3.55 -1.21
N GLY A 45 10.92 2.25 -1.50
CA GLY A 45 12.08 1.43 -1.86
C GLY A 45 13.06 1.14 -0.71
N GLY A 46 12.72 1.54 0.52
CA GLY A 46 13.48 1.29 1.74
C GLY A 46 13.02 0.05 2.50
N LEU A 47 13.10 0.09 3.83
CA LEU A 47 12.64 -0.97 4.73
C LEU A 47 11.36 -0.54 5.43
N GLN A 48 10.36 -1.41 5.46
CA GLN A 48 9.12 -1.19 6.20
C GLN A 48 9.11 -1.96 7.52
N HIS A 49 8.22 -1.56 8.43
CA HIS A 49 7.96 -2.30 9.66
C HIS A 49 7.66 -3.78 9.34
N CYS A 50 8.24 -4.69 10.14
CA CYS A 50 8.19 -6.14 9.90
C CYS A 50 8.71 -6.59 8.52
N LEU A 51 9.57 -5.82 7.84
CA LEU A 51 10.11 -6.15 6.51
C LEU A 51 9.00 -6.40 5.47
N ILE A 52 7.86 -5.71 5.61
CA ILE A 52 6.77 -5.79 4.63
C ILE A 52 7.27 -5.19 3.31
N PRO A 53 7.21 -5.91 2.19
CA PRO A 53 7.71 -5.36 0.94
C PRO A 53 6.91 -4.16 0.47
N ALA A 54 7.60 -3.14 -0.07
CA ALA A 54 6.93 -2.01 -0.71
C ALA A 54 6.03 -2.51 -1.85
N PRO A 55 4.79 -2.00 -1.97
CA PRO A 55 3.83 -2.49 -2.95
C PRO A 55 4.26 -2.13 -4.38
N LYS A 56 3.58 -2.75 -5.35
CA LYS A 56 3.68 -2.38 -6.77
C LYS A 56 2.99 -1.05 -7.00
N HIS A 57 3.62 -0.12 -7.73
CA HIS A 57 3.02 1.15 -8.10
C HIS A 57 2.62 1.11 -9.58
N ILE A 58 1.38 1.51 -9.85
CA ILE A 58 0.83 1.59 -11.20
C ILE A 58 0.45 3.03 -11.53
N LEU A 59 0.72 3.46 -12.76
CA LEU A 59 0.22 4.70 -13.31
C LEU A 59 -1.00 4.38 -14.14
N ILE A 60 -2.09 5.09 -13.84
CA ILE A 60 -3.34 5.00 -14.59
C ILE A 60 -3.57 6.40 -15.17
N GLN A 61 -3.61 6.49 -16.49
CA GLN A 61 -3.79 7.74 -17.22
C GLN A 61 -4.88 7.58 -18.27
N LYS A 62 -5.35 8.72 -18.80
CA LYS A 62 -6.24 8.74 -19.95
C LYS A 62 -5.47 9.26 -21.16
N ASP A 63 -5.59 8.58 -22.29
CA ASP A 63 -5.05 9.06 -23.57
C ASP A 63 -5.87 10.24 -24.12
N ALA A 64 -5.46 10.76 -25.28
CA ALA A 64 -6.14 11.88 -25.93
C ALA A 64 -7.58 11.56 -26.35
N ASP A 65 -7.90 10.29 -26.58
CA ASP A 65 -9.22 9.80 -26.97
C ASP A 65 -10.08 9.42 -25.74
N GLY A 66 -9.52 9.53 -24.53
CA GLY A 66 -10.17 9.25 -23.25
C GLY A 66 -10.11 7.78 -22.81
N ASN A 67 -9.36 6.92 -23.51
CA ASN A 67 -9.17 5.53 -23.10
C ASN A 67 -8.21 5.45 -21.90
N LEU A 68 -8.45 4.47 -21.02
CA LEU A 68 -7.57 4.23 -19.88
C LEU A 68 -6.32 3.46 -20.33
N GLU A 69 -5.16 4.02 -20.05
CA GLU A 69 -3.87 3.35 -20.17
C GLU A 69 -3.29 3.09 -18.79
N THR A 70 -2.74 1.88 -18.60
CA THR A 70 -2.10 1.47 -17.35
C THR A 70 -0.67 1.03 -17.60
N SER A 71 0.28 1.53 -16.81
CA SER A 71 1.67 1.10 -16.83
C SER A 71 2.18 0.83 -15.41
N VAL A 72 3.20 -0.03 -15.30
CA VAL A 72 3.85 -0.30 -14.01
C VAL A 72 4.98 0.70 -13.83
N PHE A 73 4.90 1.52 -12.78
CA PHE A 73 5.96 2.45 -12.40
C PHE A 73 7.08 1.72 -11.66
N THR A 74 6.72 0.94 -10.65
CA THR A 74 7.65 0.07 -9.91
C THR A 74 7.01 -1.27 -9.60
N GLN A 75 7.81 -2.33 -9.68
CA GLN A 75 7.39 -3.65 -9.21
C GLN A 75 7.36 -3.68 -7.69
N GLN A 76 6.64 -4.66 -7.14
CA GLN A 76 6.70 -4.94 -5.72
C GLN A 76 8.13 -5.32 -5.34
N GLN A 77 8.60 -4.80 -4.21
CA GLN A 77 9.92 -5.11 -3.69
C GLN A 77 10.02 -6.61 -3.37
N THR A 78 11.16 -7.23 -3.67
CA THR A 78 11.40 -8.64 -3.35
C THR A 78 12.10 -8.79 -1.99
N SER A 79 12.05 -10.00 -1.42
CA SER A 79 12.80 -10.35 -0.22
C SER A 79 14.30 -10.09 -0.37
N GLU A 80 14.85 -10.38 -1.54
CA GLU A 80 16.28 -10.24 -1.84
C GLU A 80 16.67 -8.75 -1.86
N GLN A 81 15.81 -7.88 -2.41
CA GLN A 81 16.01 -6.43 -2.39
C GLN A 81 15.94 -5.85 -0.98
N LEU A 82 15.07 -6.37 -0.10
CA LEU A 82 15.02 -5.97 1.30
C LEU A 82 16.29 -6.38 2.05
N LEU A 83 16.74 -7.63 1.86
CA LEU A 83 17.92 -8.17 2.51
C LEU A 83 19.20 -7.48 2.04
N SER A 84 19.29 -7.09 0.76
CA SER A 84 20.43 -6.35 0.25
C SER A 84 20.56 -4.95 0.88
N ILE A 85 19.45 -4.26 1.17
CA ILE A 85 19.45 -2.98 1.90
C ILE A 85 20.01 -3.14 3.32
N LEU A 86 19.76 -4.31 3.94
CA LEU A 86 20.30 -4.66 5.26
C LEU A 86 21.77 -5.11 5.22
N GLY A 87 22.39 -5.16 4.04
CA GLY A 87 23.79 -5.57 3.87
C GLY A 87 23.99 -7.09 3.88
N TYR A 88 22.94 -7.89 3.70
CA TYR A 88 23.10 -9.31 3.45
C TYR A 88 23.59 -9.52 2.01
N GLU A 89 24.81 -9.98 1.86
CA GLU A 89 25.35 -10.46 0.59
C GLU A 89 24.84 -11.89 0.34
N HIS A 90 24.44 -12.16 -0.90
CA HIS A 90 24.18 -13.51 -1.40
C HIS A 90 25.46 -14.15 -1.91
#